data_AF-A0A1N7HCQ6-F1
#
_entry.id   AF-A0A1N7HCQ6-F1
#
_cell.length_a   1.000
_cell.length_b   1.000
_cell.length_c   1.000
_cell.angle_alpha   90.00
_cell.angle_beta   90.00
_cell.angle_gamma   90.00
#
_symmetry.space_group_name_H-M   'P 1'
#
loop_
_entity.id
_entity.type
_entity.pdbx_description
1 polymer ?
#
loop_
_entity_poly.entity_id
_entity_poly.type
_entity_poly.pdbx_seq_one_letter_code
_entity_poly.pdbx_strand_id
1 'polypeptide(L)'
;MLIWGWGRRNKQIAFGDGRLLLCNYRYFHLMFVFTVAWGQQYSIGTPTPYGLAWQPIADSYVPALTNGNQFGPSGWERFSLLGACVLGFVLIALVGLAAALT
;
A
#
# COMPACT_ATOMS: atom_id res chain seq x y z
N MET A 1 13.20 10.71 16.50
CA MET A 1 13.27 9.64 15.48
C MET A 1 12.12 8.68 15.76
N LEU A 2 11.08 8.70 14.95
CA LEU A 2 9.93 7.81 15.12
C LEU A 2 10.32 6.43 14.58
N ILE A 3 10.48 5.46 15.50
CA ILE A 3 10.82 4.06 15.19
C ILE A 3 9.59 3.34 14.61
N TRP A 4 8.40 3.92 14.70
CA TRP A 4 7.17 3.42 14.11
C TRP A 4 6.22 4.57 13.78
N GLY A 5 5.26 4.32 12.87
CA GLY A 5 4.19 5.26 12.59
C GLY A 5 3.07 4.66 11.76
N TRP A 6 1.84 5.13 11.97
CA TRP A 6 0.69 4.84 11.13
C TRP A 6 0.27 6.07 10.33
N GLY A 7 -0.45 5.87 9.24
CA GLY A 7 -1.02 6.98 8.51
C GLY A 7 -1.88 6.58 7.34
N ARG A 8 -2.27 7.60 6.57
CA ARG A 8 -2.88 7.47 5.26
C ARG A 8 -1.96 8.10 4.22
N ARG A 9 -1.96 7.53 3.03
CA ARG A 9 -1.16 8.00 1.90
C ARG A 9 -2.00 7.98 0.65
N ASN A 10 -1.77 8.99 -0.18
CA ASN A 10 -2.52 9.24 -1.39
C ASN A 10 -1.52 9.21 -2.55
N LYS A 11 -1.76 8.37 -3.55
CA LYS A 11 -1.02 8.33 -4.82
C LYS A 11 -1.94 8.82 -5.92
N GLN A 12 -1.43 9.66 -6.82
CA GLN A 12 -2.19 10.25 -7.92
C GLN A 12 -1.46 10.02 -9.24
N ILE A 13 -2.21 9.75 -10.30
CA ILE A 13 -1.67 9.71 -11.67
C ILE A 13 -2.68 10.34 -12.62
N ALA A 14 -2.21 11.12 -13.59
CA ALA A 14 -3.06 11.64 -14.65
C ALA A 14 -3.29 10.55 -15.71
N PHE A 15 -4.53 10.40 -16.19
CA PHE A 15 -4.86 9.45 -17.24
C PHE A 15 -5.89 10.07 -18.21
N GLY A 16 -5.41 10.68 -19.30
CA GLY A 16 -6.26 11.19 -20.40
C GLY A 16 -7.22 12.34 -20.04
N ASP A 17 -7.42 13.28 -20.97
CA ASP A 17 -8.45 14.35 -20.86
C ASP A 17 -8.41 15.17 -19.56
N GLY A 18 -7.23 15.32 -18.94
CA GLY A 18 -7.07 16.01 -17.66
C GLY A 18 -7.69 15.29 -16.45
N ARG A 19 -8.08 14.02 -16.58
CA ARG A 19 -8.58 13.20 -15.47
C ARG A 19 -7.45 12.68 -14.60
N LEU A 20 -7.73 12.54 -13.30
CA LEU A 20 -6.78 12.03 -12.31
C LEU A 20 -7.31 10.75 -11.68
N LEU A 21 -6.46 9.74 -11.53
CA LEU A 21 -6.73 8.55 -10.76
C LEU A 21 -6.05 8.70 -9.40
N LEU A 22 -6.83 8.59 -8.33
CA LEU A 22 -6.38 8.68 -6.95
C LEU A 22 -6.47 7.29 -6.31
N CYS A 23 -5.41 6.88 -5.62
CA CYS A 23 -5.37 5.71 -4.76
C CYS A 23 -5.10 6.18 -3.33
N ASN A 24 -6.05 5.94 -2.44
CA ASN A 24 -5.92 6.19 -1.01
C ASN A 24 -5.70 4.86 -0.29
N TYR A 25 -4.73 4.80 0.61
CA TYR A 25 -4.48 3.60 1.42
C TYR A 25 -3.96 3.96 2.81
N ARG A 26 -4.15 3.04 3.75
CA ARG A 26 -3.59 3.12 5.10
C ARG A 26 -2.26 2.39 5.12
N TYR A 27 -1.35 2.84 5.98
CA TYR A 27 -0.09 2.18 6.17
C TYR A 27 0.34 2.22 7.64
N PHE A 28 1.17 1.26 8.01
CA PHE A 28 1.92 1.22 9.25
C PHE A 28 3.35 0.85 8.89
N HIS A 29 4.32 1.59 9.44
CA HIS A 29 5.73 1.34 9.21
C HIS A 29 6.48 1.19 10.54
N LEU A 30 7.52 0.35 10.50
CA LEU A 30 8.52 0.17 11.53
C LEU A 30 9.89 0.53 10.92
N MET A 31 10.63 1.39 11.61
CA MET A 31 11.96 1.88 11.24
C MET A 31 12.06 2.35 9.80
N PHE A 32 11.04 3.04 9.27
CA PHE A 32 10.90 3.53 7.88
C PHE A 32 11.08 2.52 6.73
N VAL A 33 11.58 1.30 7.00
CA VAL A 33 11.92 0.26 6.02
C VAL A 33 10.80 -0.76 5.90
N PHE A 34 10.28 -1.24 7.02
CA PHE A 34 9.24 -2.27 7.05
C PHE A 34 7.88 -1.61 7.08
N THR A 35 7.08 -1.85 6.06
CA THR A 35 5.75 -1.26 5.92
C THR A 35 4.72 -2.36 5.64
N VAL A 36 3.52 -2.18 6.17
CA VAL A 36 2.33 -2.88 5.74
C VAL A 36 1.31 -1.83 5.30
N ALA A 37 0.73 -2.02 4.13
CA ALA A 37 -0.24 -1.12 3.52
C ALA A 37 -1.53 -1.86 3.18
N TRP A 38 -2.68 -1.28 3.52
CA TRP A 38 -3.99 -1.92 3.38
C TRP A 38 -5.12 -0.92 3.14
N GLY A 39 -6.32 -1.43 2.85
CA GLY A 39 -7.52 -0.63 2.66
C GLY A 39 -7.42 0.34 1.48
N GLN A 40 -6.95 -0.16 0.33
CA GLN A 40 -6.89 0.61 -0.91
C GLN A 40 -8.29 1.01 -1.34
N GLN A 41 -8.44 2.27 -1.74
CA GLN A 41 -9.65 2.83 -2.31
C GLN A 41 -9.27 3.69 -3.51
N TYR A 42 -9.99 3.52 -4.61
CA TYR A 42 -9.73 4.24 -5.85
C TYR A 42 -10.84 5.23 -6.16
N SER A 43 -10.46 6.39 -6.69
CA SER A 43 -11.40 7.38 -7.19
C SER A 43 -10.85 8.09 -8.42
N ILE A 44 -11.74 8.47 -9.32
CA ILE A 44 -11.42 9.28 -10.49
C ILE A 44 -11.80 10.73 -10.21
N GLY A 45 -10.87 11.64 -10.47
CA GLY A 45 -11.08 13.08 -10.51
C GLY A 45 -11.34 13.51 -11.94
N THR A 46 -12.54 14.00 -12.22
CA THR A 46 -12.92 14.56 -13.52
C THR A 46 -12.89 16.09 -13.46
N PRO A 47 -12.21 16.78 -14.40
CA PRO A 47 -12.22 18.23 -14.45
C PRO A 47 -13.61 18.76 -14.79
N THR A 48 -14.05 19.76 -14.03
CA THR A 48 -15.31 20.50 -14.22
C THR A 48 -15.01 22.00 -14.18
N PRO A 49 -15.93 22.87 -14.65
CA PRO A 49 -15.74 24.32 -14.56
C PRO A 49 -15.49 24.87 -13.14
N TYR A 50 -15.83 24.10 -12.11
CA TYR A 50 -15.70 24.48 -10.70
C TYR A 50 -14.54 23.78 -9.97
N GLY A 51 -13.75 22.94 -10.66
CA GLY A 51 -12.67 22.14 -10.08
C GLY A 51 -12.77 20.65 -10.39
N LEU A 52 -12.14 19.81 -9.56
CA LEU A 52 -12.16 18.35 -9.73
C LEU A 52 -13.33 17.71 -8.98
N ALA A 53 -14.18 16.99 -9.71
CA ALA A 53 -15.21 16.14 -9.14
C ALA A 53 -14.66 14.72 -8.94
N TRP A 54 -14.70 14.22 -7.70
CA TRP A 54 -14.18 12.88 -7.36
C TRP A 54 -15.31 11.84 -7.30
N GLN A 55 -15.14 10.75 -8.03
CA GLN A 55 -16.06 9.61 -8.05
C GLN A 55 -15.34 8.32 -7.64
N PRO A 56 -15.84 7.57 -6.65
CA PRO A 56 -15.26 6.28 -6.29
C PRO A 56 -15.43 5.26 -7.42
N ILE A 57 -14.44 4.41 -7.62
CA ILE A 57 -14.47 3.33 -8.60
C ILE A 57 -14.06 2.00 -7.97
N ALA A 58 -14.52 0.89 -8.55
CA ALA A 58 -14.10 -0.43 -8.13
C ALA A 58 -12.68 -0.76 -8.63
N ASP A 59 -11.94 -1.52 -7.83
CA ASP A 59 -10.56 -1.95 -8.09
C ASP A 59 -10.39 -2.65 -9.45
N SER A 60 -11.42 -3.35 -9.93
CA SER A 60 -11.42 -4.06 -11.21
C SER A 60 -11.29 -3.13 -12.42
N TYR A 61 -11.64 -1.84 -12.29
CA TYR A 61 -11.52 -0.87 -13.39
C TYR A 61 -10.13 -0.25 -13.48
N VAL A 62 -9.33 -0.32 -12.42
CA VAL A 62 -8.01 0.32 -12.36
C VAL A 62 -7.07 -0.15 -13.47
N PRO A 63 -6.92 -1.47 -13.76
CA PRO A 63 -6.03 -1.94 -14.82
C PRO A 63 -6.39 -1.39 -16.21
N ALA A 64 -7.69 -1.19 -16.48
CA ALA A 64 -8.15 -0.62 -17.75
C ALA A 64 -7.73 0.85 -17.90
N LEU A 65 -7.61 1.58 -16.78
CA LEU A 65 -7.25 3.00 -16.77
C LEU A 65 -5.73 3.23 -16.76
N THR A 66 -4.96 2.25 -16.29
CA THR A 66 -3.50 2.35 -16.13
C THR A 66 -2.73 1.62 -17.23
N ASN A 67 -3.42 1.16 -18.29
CA ASN A 67 -2.86 0.30 -19.34
C ASN A 67 -2.19 -0.97 -18.77
N GLY A 68 -2.80 -1.58 -17.76
CA GLY A 68 -2.29 -2.77 -17.09
C GLY A 68 -1.17 -2.51 -16.08
N ASN A 69 -0.72 -1.27 -15.89
CA ASN A 69 0.27 -0.96 -14.86
C ASN A 69 -0.34 -1.06 -13.46
N GLN A 70 0.43 -1.61 -12.51
CA GLN A 70 0.02 -1.65 -11.12
C GLN A 70 0.01 -0.23 -10.53
N PHE A 71 -1.18 0.26 -10.17
CA PHE A 71 -1.35 1.53 -9.50
C PHE A 71 -1.80 1.30 -8.05
N GLY A 72 -0.94 1.66 -7.10
CA GLY A 72 -1.19 1.46 -5.67
C GLY A 72 0.10 1.32 -4.84
N PRO A 73 0.01 0.81 -3.60
CA PRO A 73 1.20 0.48 -2.84
C PRO A 73 1.92 -0.72 -3.47
N SER A 74 3.26 -0.66 -3.51
CA SER A 74 4.10 -1.71 -4.07
C SER A 74 3.98 -3.01 -3.26
N GLY A 75 4.41 -4.14 -3.83
CA GLY A 75 4.45 -5.42 -3.09
C GLY A 75 5.25 -5.31 -1.79
N TRP A 76 6.36 -4.56 -1.80
CA TRP A 76 7.16 -4.31 -0.61
C TRP A 76 6.39 -3.51 0.46
N GLU A 77 5.71 -2.43 0.05
CA GLU A 77 4.90 -1.60 0.96
C GLU A 77 3.75 -2.41 1.59
N ARG A 78 3.23 -3.42 0.90
CA ARG A 78 2.16 -4.29 1.39
C ARG A 78 2.65 -5.35 2.37
N PHE A 79 3.82 -5.95 2.14
CA PHE A 79 4.18 -7.20 2.79
C PHE A 79 5.49 -7.17 3.59
N SER A 80 6.33 -6.14 3.46
CA SER A 80 7.67 -6.14 4.09
C SER A 80 7.61 -6.30 5.61
N LEU A 81 6.67 -5.64 6.30
CA LEU A 81 6.52 -5.82 7.74
C LEU A 81 6.01 -7.23 8.10
N LEU A 82 5.06 -7.76 7.34
CA LEU A 82 4.55 -9.12 7.56
C LEU A 82 5.68 -10.16 7.36
N GLY A 83 6.48 -9.99 6.31
CA GLY A 83 7.65 -10.84 6.05
C GLY A 83 8.67 -10.79 7.18
N ALA A 84 8.96 -9.60 7.72
CA ALA A 84 9.85 -9.44 8.87
C ALA A 84 9.31 -10.14 10.13
N CYS A 85 8.01 -10.04 10.40
CA CYS A 85 7.37 -10.73 11.52
C CYS A 85 7.45 -12.26 11.37
N VAL A 86 7.15 -12.79 10.18
CA VAL A 86 7.23 -14.24 9.91
C VAL A 86 8.67 -14.74 10.07
N LEU A 87 9.65 -14.05 9.49
CA LEU A 87 11.05 -14.43 9.61
C LEU A 87 11.53 -14.40 11.06
N GLY A 88 11.20 -13.34 11.81
CA GLY A 88 11.54 -13.24 13.22
C GLY A 88 10.94 -14.38 14.05
N PHE A 89 9.68 -14.73 13.79
CA PHE A 89 9.02 -15.85 14.47
C PHE A 89 9.69 -17.20 14.16
N VAL A 90 10.01 -17.47 12.89
CA VAL A 90 10.70 -18.70 12.48
C VAL A 90 12.07 -18.82 13.15
N LEU A 91 12.85 -17.73 13.19
CA LEU A 91 14.16 -17.74 13.84
C LEU A 91 14.05 -18.03 15.34
N ILE A 92 13.09 -17.40 16.04
CA ILE A 92 12.86 -17.65 17.46
C ILE A 92 12.46 -19.12 17.70
N ALA A 93 11.56 -19.66 16.88
CA ALA A 93 11.13 -21.04 16.97
C ALA A 93 12.30 -22.03 16.75
N LEU A 94 13.16 -21.78 15.76
CA LEU A 94 14.33 -22.61 15.49
C LEU A 94 15.35 -22.56 16.63
N VAL A 95 15.61 -21.38 17.20
CA VAL A 95 16.51 -21.24 18.36
C VAL A 95 15.93 -21.97 19.57
N GLY A 96 14.63 -21.82 19.84
CA GLY A 96 13.97 -22.53 20.93
C GLY A 96 14.00 -24.05 20.75
N LEU A 97 13.77 -24.53 19.53
CA LEU A 97 13.87 -25.95 19.20
C LEU A 97 15.30 -26.47 19.36
N ALA A 98 16.30 -25.73 18.88
CA ALA A 98 17.70 -26.11 19.02
C ALA A 98 18.11 -26.21 20.50
N ALA A 99 17.70 -25.24 21.32
CA ALA A 99 17.94 -25.26 22.76
C ALA A 99 17.23 -26.42 23.48
N ALA A 100 16.08 -26.89 22.97
CA ALA A 100 15.39 -28.05 23.52
C ALA A 100 16.01 -29.40 23.11
N LEU A 101 16.87 -29.40 22.08
CA LEU A 101 17.55 -30.59 21.55
C LEU A 101 19.00 -30.76 22.07
N THR A 102 19.52 -29.78 22.82
CA THR A 102 20.85 -29.79 23.48
C THR A 102 20.72 -30.02 24.97
#